data_AF-A0A4Q2YI75-F1
#
_entry.id   AF-A0A4Q2YI75-F1
#
_cell.length_a   1.000
_cell.length_b   1.000
_cell.length_c   1.000
_cell.angle_alpha   90.00
_cell.angle_beta   90.00
_cell.angle_gamma   90.00
#
_symmetry.space_group_name_H-M   'P 1'
#
loop_
_entity.id
_entity.type
_entity.pdbx_description
1 polymer ?
#
loop_
_entity_poly.entity_id
_entity_poly.type
_entity_poly.pdbx_seq_one_letter_code
_entity_poly.pdbx_strand_id
1 'polypeptide(L)'
;MDYYQDSYRPDSAGSYGAPQRDSYQGGGGGNDYRQNTPPLMTEKIFHDRKEFFLDLKENSRGRVLKITEKVGGRRDTIMVPLEVLPELIEALGRIMDYERGLE
;
A
#
# COMPACT_ATOMS: atom_id res chain seq x y z
N MET A 1 -8.68 25.94 7.98
CA MET A 1 -8.89 24.64 7.30
C MET A 1 -7.51 24.24 6.85
N ASP A 2 -6.67 23.81 7.81
CA ASP A 2 -5.21 23.77 7.66
C ASP A 2 -4.71 22.56 8.45
N TYR A 3 -4.58 21.41 7.80
CA TYR A 3 -4.12 20.16 8.41
C TYR A 3 -3.15 19.42 7.50
N TYR A 4 -2.12 20.11 7.00
CA TYR A 4 -0.98 19.44 6.36
C TYR A 4 0.33 20.15 6.72
N GLN A 5 0.65 20.16 8.01
CA GLN A 5 1.97 20.50 8.52
C GLN A 5 2.09 20.05 9.98
N ASP A 6 2.04 18.75 10.24
CA ASP A 6 2.49 18.25 11.54
C ASP A 6 3.22 16.91 11.43
N SER A 7 4.54 17.05 11.27
CA SER A 7 5.60 16.16 11.72
C SER A 7 5.60 14.71 11.19
N TYR A 8 6.28 14.51 10.05
CA TYR A 8 6.98 13.24 9.81
C TYR A 8 8.13 13.16 10.82
N ARG A 9 7.85 12.64 12.02
CA ARG A 9 8.89 12.24 12.96
C ARG A 9 9.36 10.84 12.54
N PRO A 10 10.62 10.65 12.12
CA PRO A 10 11.16 9.31 12.07
C PRO A 10 11.31 8.85 13.51
N ASP A 11 10.34 8.07 13.98
CA ASP A 11 10.38 7.48 15.31
C ASP A 11 11.70 6.75 15.46
N SER A 12 12.50 7.25 16.40
CA SER A 12 13.75 6.66 16.88
C SER A 12 13.57 5.16 17.07
N ALA A 13 14.52 4.39 16.54
CA ALA A 13 14.65 2.94 16.68
C ALA A 13 14.21 2.46 18.08
N GLY A 14 13.05 1.82 18.15
CA GLY A 14 12.46 1.39 19.41
C GLY A 14 11.27 0.46 19.22
N SER A 15 11.57 -0.85 19.20
CA SER A 15 10.67 -1.93 19.61
C SER A 15 9.25 -1.94 19.01
N TYR A 16 9.12 -2.06 17.69
CA TYR A 16 7.91 -2.66 17.12
C TYR A 16 8.00 -4.17 17.33
N GLY A 17 7.14 -4.70 18.19
CA GLY A 17 6.95 -6.14 18.35
C GLY A 17 6.83 -6.81 16.99
N ALA A 18 7.75 -7.73 16.74
CA ALA A 18 7.82 -8.46 15.48
C ALA A 18 6.47 -9.13 15.20
N PRO A 19 5.85 -8.91 14.03
CA PRO A 19 4.74 -9.77 13.61
C PRO A 19 5.29 -11.20 13.47
N GLN A 20 4.51 -12.15 13.97
CA GLN A 20 4.82 -13.58 13.90
C GLN A 20 5.09 -13.96 12.44
N ARG A 21 6.19 -14.69 12.24
CA ARG A 21 6.73 -15.07 10.95
C ARG A 21 5.81 -16.08 10.28
N ASP A 22 5.01 -15.66 9.30
CA ASP A 22 4.44 -16.59 8.33
C ASP A 22 5.56 -17.06 7.40
N SER A 23 5.93 -18.33 7.57
CA SER A 23 6.94 -19.04 6.82
C SER A 23 6.47 -19.28 5.38
N TYR A 24 6.84 -18.38 4.47
CA TYR A 24 6.93 -18.73 3.05
C TYR A 24 8.36 -19.19 2.75
N GLN A 25 8.51 -20.51 2.74
CA GLN A 25 9.67 -21.20 2.21
C GLN A 25 9.51 -21.31 0.68
N GLY A 26 10.26 -20.50 -0.06
CA GLY A 26 10.29 -20.52 -1.53
C GLY A 26 11.42 -19.62 -2.04
N GLY A 27 12.39 -20.23 -2.72
CA GLY A 27 13.74 -19.69 -2.89
C GLY A 27 13.93 -18.56 -3.91
N GLY A 28 15.06 -17.86 -3.71
CA GLY A 28 15.92 -17.28 -4.75
C GLY A 28 15.33 -16.22 -5.68
N GLY A 29 15.54 -14.94 -5.34
CA GLY A 29 15.63 -13.86 -6.33
C GLY A 29 14.88 -12.56 -5.96
N GLY A 30 15.63 -11.50 -5.60
CA GLY A 30 15.17 -10.10 -5.64
C GLY A 30 14.77 -9.47 -4.30
N ASN A 31 15.76 -8.96 -3.56
CA ASN A 31 15.59 -8.23 -2.29
C ASN A 31 15.14 -6.76 -2.44
N ASP A 32 14.66 -6.34 -3.62
CA ASP A 32 14.44 -4.91 -3.90
C ASP A 32 13.14 -4.37 -3.26
N TYR A 33 12.12 -5.21 -3.05
CA TYR A 33 10.85 -4.79 -2.43
C TYR A 33 10.88 -4.77 -0.89
N ARG A 34 11.93 -5.32 -0.28
CA ARG A 34 12.14 -5.37 1.18
C ARG A 34 13.06 -4.27 1.70
N GLN A 35 13.60 -3.40 0.83
CA GLN A 35 14.40 -2.28 1.33
C GLN A 35 13.52 -1.30 2.12
N ASN A 36 14.05 -0.88 3.27
CA ASN A 36 13.50 0.09 4.22
C ASN A 36 13.35 1.51 3.63
N THR A 37 13.32 1.68 2.31
CA THR A 37 13.13 2.98 1.69
C THR A 37 11.72 3.48 2.02
N PRO A 38 11.59 4.67 2.61
CA PRO A 38 10.29 5.30 2.83
C PRO A 38 9.55 5.43 1.49
N PRO A 39 8.21 5.32 1.50
CA PRO A 39 7.44 5.61 0.30
C PRO A 39 7.67 7.05 -0.15
N LEU A 40 7.65 7.27 -1.47
CA LEU A 40 7.67 8.60 -2.06
C LEU A 40 6.41 9.38 -1.72
N MET A 41 5.29 8.66 -1.58
CA MET A 41 3.98 9.20 -1.23
C MET A 41 3.15 8.10 -0.57
N THR A 42 2.35 8.48 0.42
CA THR A 42 1.38 7.59 1.06
C THR A 42 0.02 8.27 1.07
N GLU A 43 -0.97 7.59 0.52
CA GLU A 43 -2.38 7.92 0.69
C GLU A 43 -3.05 6.94 1.64
N LYS A 44 -4.01 7.45 2.43
CA LYS A 44 -4.71 6.64 3.42
C LYS A 44 -6.22 6.85 3.34
N ILE A 45 -6.95 5.74 3.23
CA ILE A 45 -8.41 5.73 3.20
C ILE A 45 -8.90 4.95 4.40
N PHE A 46 -9.84 5.54 5.14
CA PHE A 46 -10.53 4.89 6.24
C PHE A 46 -12.00 4.75 5.90
N HIS A 47 -12.51 3.52 6.01
CA HIS A 47 -13.93 3.25 5.84
C HIS A 47 -14.35 2.12 6.79
N ASP A 48 -15.34 2.37 7.63
CA ASP A 48 -15.77 1.50 8.73
C ASP A 48 -14.60 1.03 9.62
N ARG A 49 -14.32 -0.28 9.60
CA ARG A 49 -13.22 -0.93 10.34
C ARG A 49 -12.00 -1.21 9.46
N LYS A 50 -12.01 -0.70 8.23
CA LYS A 50 -10.96 -0.92 7.23
C LYS A 50 -10.09 0.31 7.07
N GLU A 51 -8.78 0.08 7.08
CA GLU A 51 -7.77 1.08 6.71
C GLU A 51 -7.07 0.61 5.44
N PHE A 52 -7.11 1.41 4.38
CA PHE A 52 -6.32 1.18 3.17
C PHE A 52 -5.12 2.12 3.16
N PHE A 53 -3.94 1.58 2.86
CA PHE A 53 -2.69 2.33 2.67
C PHE A 53 -2.24 2.14 1.23
N LEU A 54 -2.01 3.24 0.53
CA LEU A 54 -1.53 3.27 -0.84
C LEU A 54 -0.16 3.95 -0.85
N ASP A 55 0.91 3.14 -0.87
CA ASP A 55 2.29 3.60 -0.80
C ASP A 55 2.93 3.56 -2.19
N LEU A 56 3.25 4.73 -2.76
CA LEU A 56 4.08 4.81 -3.96
C LEU A 56 5.56 4.63 -3.58
N LYS A 57 6.21 3.63 -4.15
CA LYS A 57 7.62 3.31 -3.92
C LYS A 57 8.41 3.33 -5.22
N GLU A 58 9.70 3.57 -5.10
CA GLU A 58 10.66 3.49 -6.21
C GLU A 58 11.84 2.61 -5.83
N ASN A 59 12.25 1.75 -6.76
CA ASN A 59 13.46 0.94 -6.65
C ASN A 59 14.20 0.92 -7.99
N SER A 60 15.29 0.14 -8.07
CA SER A 60 16.12 0.04 -9.27
C SER A 60 15.39 -0.46 -10.53
N ARG A 61 14.22 -1.09 -10.38
CA ARG A 61 13.41 -1.62 -11.49
C ARG A 61 12.28 -0.68 -11.90
N GLY A 62 12.08 0.43 -11.19
CA GLY A 62 11.02 1.40 -11.47
C GLY A 62 10.12 1.66 -10.25
N ARG A 63 8.88 2.08 -10.53
CA ARG A 63 7.90 2.48 -9.51
C ARG A 63 6.83 1.43 -9.31
N VAL A 64 6.44 1.24 -8.04
CA VAL A 64 5.41 0.28 -7.63
C VAL A 64 4.49 0.94 -6.62
N LEU A 65 3.19 0.74 -6.80
CA LEU A 65 2.17 1.08 -5.82
C LEU A 65 1.89 -0.13 -4.93
N LYS A 66 2.18 -0.02 -3.64
CA LYS A 66 1.81 -1.02 -2.64
C LYS A 66 0.46 -0.66 -2.05
N ILE A 67 -0.55 -1.51 -2.24
CA ILE A 67 -1.88 -1.33 -1.67
C ILE A 67 -2.02 -2.32 -0.52
N THR A 68 -2.28 -1.81 0.69
CA THR A 68 -2.50 -2.63 1.89
C THR A 68 -3.89 -2.39 2.46
N GLU A 69 -4.70 -3.43 2.57
CA GLU A 69 -5.90 -3.44 3.39
C GLU A 69 -5.53 -3.88 4.80
N LYS A 70 -6.03 -3.18 5.83
CA LYS A 70 -5.89 -3.58 7.23
C LYS A 70 -7.27 -3.60 7.90
N VAL A 71 -7.63 -4.74 8.49
CA VAL A 71 -8.90 -4.94 9.20
C VAL A 71 -8.68 -5.85 10.40
N GLY A 72 -9.08 -5.41 11.60
CA GLY A 72 -9.08 -6.28 12.79
C GLY A 72 -7.74 -6.95 13.09
N GLY A 73 -6.62 -6.25 12.84
CA GLY A 73 -5.26 -6.78 13.02
C GLY A 73 -4.71 -7.59 11.83
N ARG A 74 -5.54 -7.98 10.87
CA ARG A 74 -5.11 -8.63 9.62
C ARG A 74 -4.65 -7.59 8.60
N ARG A 75 -3.71 -7.98 7.74
CA ARG A 75 -3.20 -7.14 6.66
C ARG A 75 -3.10 -7.97 5.38
N ASP A 76 -3.76 -7.51 4.33
CA ASP A 76 -3.67 -8.07 2.99
C ASP A 76 -2.98 -7.03 2.10
N THR A 77 -2.06 -7.46 1.25
CA THR A 77 -1.20 -6.53 0.48
C THR A 77 -0.96 -7.02 -0.92
N ILE A 78 -1.11 -6.12 -1.88
CA ILE A 78 -0.68 -6.31 -3.27
C ILE A 78 0.33 -5.25 -3.68
N MET A 79 1.17 -5.58 -4.65
CA MET A 79 2.15 -4.69 -5.27
C MET A 79 1.77 -4.55 -6.74
N VAL A 80 1.53 -3.33 -7.20
CA VAL A 80 1.10 -3.02 -8.56
C VAL A 80 2.20 -2.21 -9.24
N PRO A 81 2.84 -2.72 -10.31
CA PRO A 81 3.73 -1.92 -11.13
C PRO A 81 3.02 -0.67 -11.64
N LEU A 82 3.69 0.49 -11.59
CA LEU A 82 3.04 1.75 -11.94
C LEU A 82 2.58 1.79 -13.40
N GLU A 83 3.24 1.05 -14.29
CA GLU A 83 2.84 0.89 -15.69
C GLU A 83 1.44 0.28 -15.89
N VAL A 84 0.95 -0.53 -14.94
CA VAL A 84 -0.39 -1.18 -14.99
C VAL A 84 -1.48 -0.28 -14.39
N LEU A 85 -1.10 0.79 -13.68
CA LEU A 85 -2.04 1.62 -12.93
C LEU A 85 -3.13 2.28 -13.81
N PRO A 86 -2.86 2.78 -15.03
CA PRO A 86 -3.91 3.33 -15.90
C PRO A 86 -5.01 2.32 -16.22
N GLU A 87 -4.65 1.09 -16.60
CA GLU A 87 -5.60 0.02 -16.90
C GLU A 87 -6.41 -0.39 -15.67
N LEU A 88 -5.76 -0.41 -14.50
CA LEU A 88 -6.43 -0.67 -13.22
C LEU A 88 -7.45 0.43 -12.89
N ILE A 89 -7.10 1.71 -13.09
CA ILE A 89 -8.02 2.85 -12.86
C ILE A 89 -9.22 2.75 -13.81
N GLU A 90 -9.01 2.46 -15.09
CA GLU A 90 -10.11 2.28 -16.05
C GLU A 90 -11.02 1.11 -15.66
N ALA A 91 -10.47 0.00 -15.18
CA ALA A 91 -11.25 -1.13 -14.70
C ALA A 91 -12.09 -0.78 -13.47
N LEU A 92 -11.51 -0.06 -12.50
CA LEU A 92 -12.24 0.46 -11.34
C LEU A 92 -13.35 1.44 -11.77
N GLY A 93 -13.09 2.30 -12.75
CA GLY A 93 -14.08 3.20 -13.35
C GLY A 93 -15.28 2.45 -13.92
N ARG A 94 -15.04 1.42 -14.75
CA ARG A 94 -16.12 0.57 -15.30
C ARG A 94 -16.93 -0.13 -14.21
N ILE A 95 -16.30 -0.59 -13.14
CA ILE A 95 -17.00 -1.20 -11.99
C ILE A 95 -17.89 -0.16 -11.29
N MET A 96 -17.38 1.05 -11.09
CA MET A 96 -18.14 2.15 -10.49
C MET A 96 -19.31 2.60 -11.35
N ASP A 97 -19.13 2.70 -12.66
CA ASP A 97 -20.19 3.06 -13.60
C ASP A 97 -21.29 1.99 -13.63
N TYR A 98 -20.90 0.71 -13.58
CA TYR A 98 -21.84 -0.40 -13.46
C TYR A 98 -22.67 -0.32 -12.17
N GLU A 99 -22.02 -0.07 -11.01
CA GLU A 99 -22.71 0.07 -9.73
C GLU A 99 -23.72 1.23 -9.73
N ARG A 100 -23.36 2.38 -10.32
CA ARG A 100 -24.22 3.56 -10.41
C ARG A 100 -25.39 3.40 -11.38
N GLY A 101 -25.31 2.48 -12.33
CA GLY A 101 -26.35 2.20 -13.32
C GLY A 101 -27.38 1.16 -12.88
N LEU A 102 -27.28 0.63 -11.65
CA LEU A 102 -28.18 -0.37 -11.08
C LEU A 102 -29.31 0.22 -10.20
N GLU A 103 -29.62 1.51 -10.34
CA GLU A 103 -30.84 2.14 -9.79
C GLU A 103 -31.97 2.18 -10.82
#